data_AF-A0A5K0YW18-F1
#
_entry.id   AF-A0A5K0YW18-F1
#
_cell.length_a   1.000
_cell.length_b   1.000
_cell.length_c   1.000
_cell.angle_alpha   90.00
_cell.angle_beta   90.00
_cell.angle_gamma   90.00
#
_symmetry.space_group_name_H-M   'P 1'
#
loop_
_entity.id
_entity.type
_entity.pdbx_description
1 polymer ?
#
loop_
_entity_poly.entity_id
_entity_poly.type
_entity_poly.pdbx_seq_one_letter_code
_entity_poly.pdbx_strand_id
1 'polypeptide(L)'
;KMTTMQDLAVPAVINILVTFASLLAFALLRSQPINDRVYLPKSYINGRRRSTRSSEGLGPKLVNLKLTTFVKFLNSIPEALEKEKEDIIKHDGVDSAAYLRLYLLG
;
A
#
# COMPACT_ATOMS: atom_id res chain seq x y z
N LYS A 1 -14.34 11.33 35.96
CA LYS A 1 -15.52 10.88 35.18
C LYS A 1 -15.17 9.50 34.60
N MET A 2 -16.00 8.48 34.84
CA MET A 2 -15.71 7.10 34.43
C MET A 2 -16.13 6.91 32.97
N THR A 3 -15.24 6.33 32.15
CA THR A 3 -15.48 6.08 30.72
C THR A 3 -16.57 5.03 30.57
N THR A 4 -17.63 5.36 29.83
CA THR A 4 -18.71 4.42 29.51
C THR A 4 -18.40 3.68 28.21
N MET A 5 -19.10 2.58 27.93
CA MET A 5 -18.95 1.86 26.65
C MET A 5 -19.23 2.77 25.45
N GLN A 6 -20.14 3.73 25.59
CA GLN A 6 -20.48 4.67 24.52
C GLN A 6 -19.33 5.64 24.22
N ASP A 7 -18.57 6.04 25.24
CA ASP A 7 -17.39 6.89 25.10
C ASP A 7 -16.24 6.19 24.34
N LEU A 8 -16.23 4.85 24.30
CA LEU A 8 -15.26 4.05 23.54
C LEU A 8 -15.80 3.63 22.16
N ALA A 9 -17.08 3.24 22.08
CA ALA A 9 -17.68 2.71 20.87
C ALA A 9 -17.75 3.74 19.74
N VAL A 10 -18.15 4.98 20.06
CA VAL A 10 -18.25 6.06 19.06
C VAL A 10 -16.91 6.34 18.38
N PRO A 11 -15.80 6.61 19.10
CA PRO A 11 -14.52 6.83 18.46
C PRO A 11 -13.96 5.58 17.77
N ALA A 12 -14.20 4.38 18.31
CA ALA A 12 -13.79 3.14 17.65
C ALA A 12 -14.45 2.98 16.27
N VAL A 13 -15.77 3.19 16.17
CA VAL A 13 -16.50 3.11 14.89
C VAL A 13 -16.01 4.17 13.90
N ILE A 14 -15.81 5.41 14.35
CA ILE A 14 -15.28 6.48 13.48
C ILE A 14 -13.89 6.11 12.97
N ASN A 15 -12.99 5.64 13.84
CA ASN A 15 -11.65 5.23 13.44
C ASN A 15 -11.66 4.08 12.44
N ILE A 16 -12.54 3.10 12.63
CA ILE A 16 -12.72 2.00 11.67
C ILE A 16 -13.17 2.56 10.31
N LEU A 17 -14.21 3.40 10.27
CA LEU A 17 -14.73 3.98 9.02
C LEU A 17 -13.68 4.82 8.30
N VAL A 18 -12.94 5.67 9.03
CA VAL A 18 -11.87 6.50 8.48
C VAL A 18 -10.72 5.63 7.96
N THR A 19 -10.38 4.54 8.66
CA THR A 19 -9.37 3.58 8.21
C THR A 19 -9.77 2.95 6.88
N PHE A 20 -11.02 2.46 6.77
CA PHE A 20 -11.53 1.90 5.52
C PHE A 20 -11.56 2.93 4.38
N ALA A 21 -12.02 4.14 4.65
CA ALA A 21 -12.02 5.22 3.66
C ALA A 21 -10.59 5.56 3.20
N SER A 22 -9.62 5.57 4.12
CA SER A 22 -8.20 5.83 3.81
C SER A 22 -7.59 4.70 2.98
N LEU A 23 -7.92 3.44 3.27
CA LEU A 23 -7.50 2.29 2.45
C LEU A 23 -8.08 2.37 1.04
N LEU A 24 -9.35 2.76 0.90
CA LEU A 24 -9.97 2.98 -0.41
C LEU A 24 -9.29 4.11 -1.18
N ALA A 25 -9.04 5.24 -0.52
CA ALA A 25 -8.32 6.36 -1.11
C ALA A 25 -6.91 5.95 -1.56
N PHE A 26 -6.18 5.20 -0.72
CA PHE A 26 -4.86 4.67 -1.04
C PHE A 26 -4.88 3.75 -2.27
N ALA A 27 -5.82 2.81 -2.34
CA ALA A 27 -5.96 1.91 -3.47
C ALA A 27 -6.19 2.67 -4.79
N LEU A 28 -7.07 3.67 -4.76
CA LEU A 28 -7.37 4.51 -5.93
C LEU A 28 -6.16 5.32 -6.37
N LEU A 29 -5.49 5.99 -5.43
CA LEU A 29 -4.32 6.83 -5.70
C LEU A 29 -3.12 6.00 -6.18
N ARG A 30 -2.86 4.85 -5.57
CA ARG A 30 -1.77 3.94 -5.97
C ARG A 30 -1.96 3.37 -7.37
N SER A 31 -3.20 3.19 -7.79
CA SER A 31 -3.50 2.74 -9.15
C SER A 31 -3.21 3.79 -10.22
N GLN A 32 -3.13 5.08 -9.86
CA GLN A 32 -2.94 6.12 -10.87
C GLN A 32 -1.50 6.08 -11.40
N PRO A 33 -1.29 6.00 -12.72
CA PRO A 33 0.05 5.94 -13.31
C PRO A 33 0.89 7.19 -13.02
N ILE A 34 0.24 8.34 -12.82
CA ILE A 34 0.92 9.58 -12.40
C ILE A 34 1.56 9.46 -11.01
N ASN A 35 0.97 8.65 -10.12
CA ASN A 35 1.45 8.46 -8.75
C ASN A 35 2.37 7.24 -8.60
N ASP A 36 2.66 6.51 -9.68
CA ASP A 36 3.39 5.24 -9.64
C ASP A 36 4.79 5.39 -9.00
N ARG A 37 5.46 6.52 -9.26
CA ARG A 37 6.79 6.82 -8.68
C ARG A 37 6.74 7.13 -7.19
N VAL A 38 5.63 7.67 -6.69
CA VAL A 38 5.44 7.99 -5.27
C VAL A 38 5.20 6.72 -4.48
N TYR A 39 4.39 5.80 -5.01
CA TYR A 39 4.03 4.57 -4.30
C TYR A 39 4.99 3.40 -4.52
N LEU A 40 5.77 3.39 -5.62
CA LEU A 40 6.70 2.29 -5.93
C LEU A 40 8.13 2.78 -6.26
N PRO A 41 8.73 3.68 -5.46
CA PRO A 41 10.04 4.26 -5.75
C PRO A 41 11.16 3.21 -5.77
N LYS A 42 11.10 2.23 -4.86
CA LYS A 42 12.10 1.16 -4.74
C LYS A 42 12.25 0.35 -6.03
N SER A 43 11.16 0.12 -6.75
CA SER A 43 11.20 -0.58 -8.04
C SER A 43 11.93 0.21 -9.13
N TYR A 44 11.89 1.54 -9.07
CA TYR A 44 12.65 2.41 -9.98
C TYR A 44 14.13 2.50 -9.58
N ILE A 45 14.42 2.61 -8.29
CA ILE A 45 15.80 2.64 -7.76
C ILE A 45 16.51 1.33 -8.08
N ASN A 46 15.84 0.19 -7.90
CA ASN A 46 16.39 -1.14 -8.16
C ASN A 46 16.37 -1.52 -9.66
N GLY A 47 16.01 -0.59 -10.56
CA GLY A 47 15.97 -0.81 -12.00
C GLY A 47 14.92 -1.82 -12.50
N ARG A 48 14.08 -2.37 -11.61
CA ARG A 48 12.99 -3.31 -11.96
C ARG A 48 11.89 -2.65 -12.79
N ARG A 49 11.73 -1.33 -12.66
CA ARG A 49 10.88 -0.52 -13.52
C ARG A 49 11.72 0.55 -14.20
N ARG A 50 11.59 0.67 -15.52
CA ARG A 50 12.14 1.79 -16.28
C ARG A 50 11.05 2.81 -16.52
N SER A 51 11.40 4.09 -16.40
CA SER A 51 10.56 5.16 -16.91
C SER A 51 10.45 5.00 -18.41
N THR A 52 9.23 4.91 -18.94
CA THR A 52 8.98 5.10 -20.38
C THR A 52 9.22 6.59 -20.71
N ARG A 53 10.50 6.99 -20.76
CA ARG A 53 10.91 8.36 -21.14
C ARG A 53 11.43 8.42 -22.59
N SER A 54 11.42 7.28 -23.29
CA SER A 54 11.85 7.17 -24.68
C SER A 54 10.91 6.24 -25.44
N SER A 55 10.43 6.75 -26.57
CA SER A 55 9.55 6.13 -27.57
C SER A 55 8.05 6.09 -27.25
N GLU A 56 7.32 6.80 -28.11
CA GLU A 56 5.89 6.73 -28.41
C GLU A 56 4.95 7.67 -27.62
N GLY A 57 4.57 8.75 -28.31
CA GLY A 57 3.20 9.25 -28.29
C GLY A 57 2.78 10.05 -27.06
N LEU A 58 2.72 11.37 -27.24
CA LEU A 58 1.93 12.28 -26.40
C LEU A 58 0.48 11.79 -26.28
N GLY A 59 0.17 11.16 -25.15
CA GLY A 59 -1.20 10.86 -24.73
C GLY A 59 -1.16 10.37 -23.29
N PRO A 60 -1.40 11.23 -22.30
CA PRO A 60 -1.10 10.85 -20.95
C PRO A 60 -2.36 10.16 -20.42
N LYS A 61 -2.36 8.82 -20.38
CA LYS A 61 -3.23 8.08 -19.46
C LYS A 61 -2.77 8.44 -18.05
N LEU A 62 -3.10 9.64 -17.55
CA LEU A 62 -2.76 10.09 -16.21
C LEU A 62 -3.67 9.46 -15.17
N VAL A 63 -4.86 9.02 -15.60
CA VAL A 63 -5.93 8.59 -14.73
C VAL A 63 -6.39 7.16 -15.10
N ASN A 64 -6.44 6.27 -14.11
CA ASN A 64 -7.05 4.94 -14.19
C ASN A 64 -8.32 4.91 -13.31
N LEU A 65 -9.51 4.84 -13.93
CA LEU A 65 -10.82 4.85 -13.25
C LEU A 65 -11.43 3.46 -13.06
N LYS A 66 -10.66 2.38 -13.24
CA LYS A 66 -11.19 1.01 -13.17
C LYS A 66 -11.37 0.55 -11.73
N LEU A 67 -12.62 0.34 -11.31
CA LEU A 67 -12.99 -0.29 -10.02
C LEU A 67 -12.40 -1.69 -9.84
N THR A 68 -12.13 -2.42 -10.93
CA THR A 68 -11.41 -3.70 -10.89
C THR A 68 -10.02 -3.59 -10.26
N THR A 69 -9.44 -2.39 -10.24
CA THR A 69 -8.14 -2.14 -9.62
C THR A 69 -8.21 -2.12 -8.09
N PHE A 70 -9.38 -1.80 -7.51
CA PHE A 70 -9.61 -1.88 -6.06
C PHE A 70 -9.61 -3.33 -5.58
N VAL A 71 -10.33 -4.22 -6.27
CA VAL A 71 -10.35 -5.66 -5.93
C VAL A 71 -8.93 -6.23 -6.02
N LYS A 72 -8.15 -5.82 -7.03
CA LYS A 72 -6.74 -6.20 -7.15
C LYS A 72 -5.85 -5.64 -6.04
N PHE A 73 -6.17 -4.47 -5.48
CA PHE A 73 -5.43 -3.94 -4.33
C PHE A 73 -5.60 -4.83 -3.09
N LEU A 74 -6.80 -5.37 -2.86
CA LEU A 74 -7.03 -6.29 -1.73
C LEU A 74 -6.19 -7.58 -1.86
N ASN A 75 -5.92 -8.03 -3.09
CA ASN A 75 -4.99 -9.16 -3.33
C ASN A 75 -3.55 -8.85 -2.91
N SER A 76 -3.15 -7.58 -2.79
CA SER A 76 -1.81 -7.24 -2.31
C SER A 76 -1.58 -7.62 -0.84
N ILE A 77 -2.63 -7.84 -0.05
CA ILE A 77 -2.50 -8.27 1.35
C ILE A 77 -2.01 -9.73 1.43
N PRO A 78 -2.70 -10.73 0.85
CA PRO A 78 -2.19 -12.10 0.85
C PRO A 78 -0.85 -12.23 0.14
N GLU A 79 -0.66 -11.53 -1.00
CA GLU A 79 0.64 -11.50 -1.70
C GLU A 79 1.80 -10.97 -0.82
N ALA A 80 1.51 -10.06 0.12
CA ALA A 80 2.51 -9.56 1.06
C ALA A 80 2.82 -10.55 2.19
N LEU A 81 1.82 -11.36 2.59
CA LEU A 81 1.96 -12.37 3.63
C LEU A 81 2.63 -13.66 3.12
N GLU A 82 2.52 -13.95 1.83
CA GLU A 82 3.18 -15.10 1.19
C GLU A 82 4.71 -14.97 1.09
N LYS A 83 5.25 -13.76 1.25
CA LYS A 83 6.70 -13.54 1.17
C LYS A 83 7.44 -14.20 2.33
N GLU A 84 8.40 -15.04 1.98
CA GLU A 84 9.27 -15.68 2.96
C GLU A 84 10.23 -14.66 3.61
N LYS A 85 10.61 -14.93 4.86
CA LYS A 85 11.56 -14.09 5.62
C LYS A 85 12.89 -13.90 4.88
N GLU A 86 13.38 -14.95 4.22
CA GLU A 86 14.62 -14.90 3.44
C GLU A 86 14.53 -13.91 2.27
N ASP A 87 13.39 -13.89 1.59
CA ASP A 87 13.11 -12.94 0.52
C ASP A 87 13.01 -11.50 1.04
N ILE A 88 12.39 -11.29 2.21
CA ILE A 88 12.32 -9.97 2.84
C ILE A 88 13.71 -9.49 3.22
N ILE A 89 14.56 -10.33 3.81
CA ILE A 89 15.94 -9.95 4.17
C ILE A 89 16.75 -9.62 2.91
N LYS A 90 16.64 -10.46 1.88
CA LYS A 90 17.37 -10.28 0.62
C LYS A 90 16.93 -9.03 -0.15
N HIS A 91 15.63 -8.71 -0.11
CA HIS A 91 15.06 -7.59 -0.85
C HIS A 91 15.07 -6.28 -0.07
N ASP A 92 14.75 -6.32 1.22
CA ASP A 92 14.47 -5.16 2.09
C ASP A 92 15.49 -4.95 3.21
N GLY A 93 16.43 -5.87 3.40
CA GLY A 93 17.49 -5.79 4.39
C GLY A 93 17.10 -6.38 5.75
N VAL A 94 18.11 -6.62 6.58
CA VAL A 94 17.94 -7.24 7.91
C VAL A 94 17.16 -6.33 8.85
N ASP A 95 17.39 -5.02 8.82
CA ASP A 95 16.73 -4.06 9.72
C ASP A 95 15.21 -4.00 9.48
N SER A 96 14.79 -3.98 8.22
CA SER A 96 13.37 -4.01 7.83
C SER A 96 12.69 -5.31 8.29
N ALA A 97 13.38 -6.45 8.16
CA ALA A 97 12.88 -7.74 8.61
C ALA A 97 12.78 -7.82 10.15
N ALA A 98 13.76 -7.25 10.86
CA ALA A 98 13.75 -7.16 12.32
C ALA A 98 12.60 -6.27 12.81
N TYR A 99 12.36 -5.13 12.14
CA TYR A 99 11.25 -4.23 12.45
C TYR A 99 9.88 -4.92 12.28
N LEU A 100 9.66 -5.64 11.17
CA LEU A 100 8.41 -6.37 10.97
C LEU A 100 8.18 -7.45 12.05
N ARG A 101 9.26 -8.08 12.52
CA ARG A 101 9.18 -9.08 13.59
C ARG A 101 8.69 -8.50 14.92
N LEU A 102 8.90 -7.22 15.19
CA LEU A 102 8.35 -6.57 16.40
C LEU A 102 6.81 -6.60 16.39
N TYR A 103 6.19 -6.40 15.23
CA TYR A 103 4.74 -6.49 15.06
C TYR A 103 4.20 -7.91 15.11
N LEU A 104 5.02 -8.92 14.77
CA LEU A 104 4.64 -10.33 14.91
C LEU A 104 4.79 -10.84 16.35
N LEU A 105 5.63 -10.18 17.15
CA LEU A 105 5.90 -10.55 18.54
C LEU A 105 4.91 -9.91 19.51
N GLY A 106 4.47 -8.68 19.21
CA GLY A 106 3.44 -7.96 19.97
C GLY A 106 2.04 -8.45 19.69
#